data_AF-A0A2R6S622-F1
#
_entry.id   AF-A0A2R6S622-F1
#
_cell.length_a   1.000
_cell.length_b   1.000
_cell.length_c   1.000
_cell.angle_alpha   90.00
_cell.angle_beta   90.00
_cell.angle_gamma   90.00
#
_symmetry.space_group_name_H-M   'P 1'
#
loop_
_entity.id
_entity.type
_entity.pdbx_description
1 polymer ?
#
loop_
_entity_poly.entity_id
_entity_poly.type
_entity_poly.pdbx_seq_one_letter_code
_entity_poly.pdbx_strand_id
1 'polypeptide(L)'
;MASLALPVARSTFLGARMPMGRALFTSILPTFLTGWTLPQIFEELILRAVPKKKTSHSRKSMRSANKGLKDKRHLVLCPACGSPKLAHHLCANCYSSLNRSWKAKSKQEGGSYSGVPSVSMDS
;
A
#
# COMPACT_ATOMS: atom_id res chain seq x y z
N MET A 1 48.03 -22.11 -1.33
CA MET A 1 48.21 -20.72 -1.80
C MET A 1 46.91 -20.32 -2.48
N ALA A 2 46.09 -19.38 -2.04
CA ALA A 2 46.27 -18.30 -1.07
C ALA A 2 44.98 -18.12 -0.26
N SER A 3 45.15 -17.80 1.02
CA SER A 3 44.10 -17.44 1.97
C SER A 3 43.75 -15.96 1.78
N LEU A 4 42.47 -15.59 1.77
CA LEU A 4 42.06 -14.22 2.09
C LEU A 4 40.87 -14.24 3.04
N ALA A 5 41.16 -13.73 4.24
CA ALA A 5 40.32 -13.69 5.42
C ALA A 5 39.19 -12.66 5.29
N LEU A 6 38.03 -12.98 5.85
CA LEU A 6 36.98 -12.01 6.14
C LEU A 6 37.44 -11.12 7.32
N PRO A 7 37.31 -9.78 7.24
CA PRO A 7 37.47 -8.95 8.43
C PRO A 7 36.22 -9.08 9.32
N VAL A 8 36.46 -9.65 10.50
CA VAL A 8 35.66 -9.46 11.72
C VAL A 8 35.72 -7.98 12.10
N ALA A 9 34.58 -7.30 12.12
CA ALA A 9 34.44 -5.98 12.75
C ALA A 9 33.48 -6.09 13.93
N ARG A 10 34.09 -6.38 15.08
CA ARG A 10 33.54 -6.26 16.43
C ARG A 10 33.63 -4.79 16.84
N SER A 11 32.51 -4.13 17.06
CA SER A 11 32.43 -2.78 17.63
C SER A 11 31.23 -2.75 18.57
N THR A 12 31.44 -3.21 19.80
CA THR A 12 31.46 -2.37 21.01
C THR A 12 30.23 -1.48 21.13
N PHE A 13 29.19 -2.04 21.78
CA PHE A 13 28.15 -1.27 22.46
C PHE A 13 28.82 -0.31 23.44
N LEU A 14 28.99 0.96 23.03
CA LEU A 14 29.29 2.04 23.96
C LEU A 14 28.00 2.37 24.71
N GLY A 15 27.83 1.72 25.86
CA GLY A 15 26.86 2.13 26.87
C GLY A 15 27.25 3.49 27.43
N ALA A 16 26.70 4.56 26.86
CA ALA A 16 26.74 5.88 27.48
C ALA A 16 25.71 5.92 28.61
N ARG A 17 26.17 5.74 29.85
CA ARG A 17 25.45 6.14 31.06
C ARG A 17 25.15 7.64 30.98
N MET A 18 23.88 8.02 30.81
CA MET A 18 23.48 9.41 31.00
C MET A 18 23.55 9.76 32.49
N PRO A 19 24.23 10.84 32.89
CA PRO A 19 24.08 11.39 34.22
C PRO A 19 22.72 12.07 34.34
N MET A 20 21.91 11.58 35.28
CA MET A 20 20.81 12.34 35.86
C MET A 20 21.37 13.62 36.47
N GLY A 21 21.13 14.75 35.81
CA GLY A 21 21.49 16.07 36.29
C GLY A 21 20.40 17.05 35.89
N ARG A 22 19.42 17.25 36.78
CA ARG A 22 18.41 18.30 36.69
C ARG A 22 19.13 19.64 36.83
N ALA A 23 19.48 20.27 35.71
CA ALA A 23 19.76 21.68 35.68
C ALA A 23 18.52 22.39 35.13
N LEU A 24 17.95 23.24 35.98
CA LEU A 24 16.89 24.18 35.68
C LEU A 24 17.39 25.17 34.62
N PHE A 25 17.38 24.74 33.36
CA PHE A 25 17.58 25.64 32.23
C PHE A 25 16.25 26.32 31.94
N THR A 26 16.18 27.55 32.44
CA THR A 26 15.21 28.57 32.09
C THR A 26 14.82 28.48 30.63
N SER A 27 13.52 28.52 30.39
CA SER A 27 12.82 28.59 29.11
C SER A 27 13.56 29.40 28.03
N ILE A 28 14.44 28.73 27.29
CA ILE A 28 14.70 29.11 25.89
C ILE A 28 13.60 28.38 25.14
N LEU A 29 12.47 29.07 24.92
CA LEU A 29 11.54 28.64 23.89
C LEU A 29 12.40 28.39 22.65
N PRO A 30 12.38 27.18 22.06
CA PRO A 30 13.00 27.02 20.78
C PRO A 30 12.16 27.87 19.83
N THR A 31 12.65 29.06 19.50
CA THR A 31 12.26 29.82 18.31
C THR A 31 12.65 29.09 17.03
N PHE A 32 12.63 27.76 17.05
CA PHE A 32 12.71 26.87 15.89
C PHE A 32 11.34 26.67 15.23
N LEU A 33 10.24 27.16 15.82
CA LEU A 33 8.89 26.94 15.28
C LEU A 33 8.29 28.13 14.50
N THR A 34 9.02 29.23 14.30
CA THR A 34 8.54 30.38 13.50
C THR A 34 9.53 30.78 12.41
N GLY A 35 10.09 29.80 11.71
CA GLY A 35 11.24 30.01 10.80
C GLY A 35 10.99 29.77 9.32
N TRP A 36 9.75 29.57 8.87
CA TRP A 36 9.50 29.45 7.43
C TRP A 36 8.49 30.51 7.01
N THR A 37 9.01 31.65 6.59
CA THR A 37 8.21 32.64 5.87
C THR A 37 7.82 32.03 4.52
N LEU A 38 6.54 32.15 4.13
CA LEU A 38 6.02 31.71 2.83
C LEU A 38 6.94 32.01 1.62
N PRO A 39 7.57 33.18 1.48
CA PRO A 39 8.49 33.44 0.35
C PRO A 39 9.73 32.54 0.35
N GLN A 40 10.27 32.15 1.52
CA GLN A 40 11.46 31.29 1.60
C GLN A 40 11.17 29.83 1.25
N ILE A 41 9.95 29.34 1.54
CA ILE A 41 9.51 28.00 1.09
C ILE A 41 9.40 27.95 -0.44
N PHE A 42 8.85 29.02 -1.04
CA PHE A 42 8.62 29.10 -2.47
C PHE A 42 9.94 29.11 -3.26
N GLU A 43 10.95 29.87 -2.83
CA GLU A 43 12.24 29.90 -3.53
C GLU A 43 13.01 28.57 -3.46
N GLU A 44 13.18 27.99 -2.26
CA GLU A 44 13.99 26.78 -2.09
C GLU A 44 13.34 25.55 -2.75
N LEU A 45 12.02 25.40 -2.63
CA LEU A 45 11.35 24.19 -3.10
C LEU A 45 10.97 24.28 -4.59
N ILE A 46 10.47 25.42 -5.05
CA ILE A 46 9.92 25.53 -6.41
C ILE A 46 11.06 25.69 -7.44
N LEU A 47 12.11 26.46 -7.14
CA LEU A 47 13.21 26.64 -8.10
C LEU A 47 14.13 25.40 -8.18
N ARG A 48 14.32 24.66 -7.07
CA ARG A 48 15.19 23.47 -7.05
C ARG A 48 14.48 22.16 -7.40
N ALA A 49 13.17 22.02 -7.14
CA ALA A 49 12.43 20.78 -7.44
C ALA A 49 11.91 20.66 -8.88
N VAL A 50 12.00 21.73 -9.68
CA VAL A 50 11.53 21.72 -11.08
C VAL A 50 12.54 20.97 -11.99
N PRO A 51 12.06 20.09 -12.88
CA PRO A 51 12.93 19.43 -13.87
C PRO A 51 13.73 20.45 -14.68
N LYS A 52 15.06 20.39 -14.58
CA LYS A 52 15.94 21.35 -15.27
C LYS A 52 15.81 21.33 -16.79
N LYS A 53 15.49 20.16 -17.37
CA LYS A 53 15.37 19.92 -18.82
C LYS A 53 14.27 18.91 -19.10
N LYS A 54 13.62 19.05 -20.26
CA LYS A 54 12.65 18.07 -20.79
C LYS A 54 13.34 16.73 -21.03
N THR A 55 12.68 15.63 -20.68
CA THR A 55 13.19 14.28 -20.95
C THR A 55 13.05 13.93 -22.43
N SER A 56 14.04 13.22 -23.00
CA SER A 56 13.97 12.74 -24.39
C SER A 56 12.95 11.61 -24.55
N HIS A 57 12.45 11.43 -25.77
CA HIS A 57 11.46 10.38 -26.08
C HIS A 57 11.97 8.98 -25.69
N SER A 58 13.23 8.66 -26.03
CA SER A 58 13.88 7.41 -25.66
C SER A 58 13.93 7.19 -24.13
N ARG A 59 14.37 8.21 -23.35
CA ARG A 59 14.42 8.11 -21.88
C ARG A 59 13.04 7.93 -21.26
N LYS A 60 12.01 8.58 -21.81
CA LYS A 60 10.62 8.39 -21.37
C LYS A 60 10.14 6.96 -21.66
N SER A 61 10.37 6.47 -22.89
CA SER A 61 9.96 5.14 -23.33
C SER A 61 10.63 4.02 -22.51
N MET A 62 11.94 4.11 -22.28
CA MET A 62 12.67 3.14 -21.44
C MET A 62 12.14 3.09 -20.01
N ARG A 63 11.78 4.25 -19.41
CA ARG A 63 11.17 4.30 -18.07
C ARG A 63 9.76 3.67 -18.03
N SER A 64 9.00 3.72 -19.11
CA SER A 64 7.66 3.10 -19.18
C SER A 64 7.68 1.62 -19.57
N ALA A 65 8.72 1.14 -20.25
CA ALA A 65 8.79 -0.23 -20.78
C ALA A 65 8.61 -1.31 -19.68
N ASN A 66 9.13 -1.05 -18.48
CA ASN A 66 9.06 -2.01 -17.37
C ASN A 66 7.70 -2.05 -16.65
N LYS A 67 6.72 -1.23 -17.08
CA LYS A 67 5.42 -1.07 -16.42
C LYS A 67 4.28 -1.78 -17.17
N GLY A 68 4.59 -2.80 -17.96
CA GLY A 68 3.60 -3.59 -18.68
C GLY A 68 2.62 -4.33 -17.75
N LEU A 69 1.40 -4.58 -18.25
CA LEU A 69 0.42 -5.41 -17.54
C LEU A 69 0.95 -6.85 -17.47
N LYS A 70 1.00 -7.41 -16.27
CA LYS A 70 1.37 -8.81 -16.06
C LYS A 70 0.17 -9.72 -16.32
N ASP A 71 0.41 -10.83 -17.01
CA ASP A 71 -0.63 -11.83 -17.27
C ASP A 71 -1.13 -12.49 -15.99
N LYS A 72 -2.45 -12.58 -15.84
CA LYS A 72 -3.09 -13.27 -14.71
C LYS A 72 -3.25 -14.75 -15.05
N ARG A 73 -2.43 -15.61 -14.45
CA ARG A 73 -2.49 -17.08 -14.64
C ARG A 73 -3.50 -17.81 -13.74
N HIS A 74 -4.02 -17.13 -12.73
CA HIS A 74 -4.90 -17.70 -11.70
C HIS A 74 -6.39 -17.60 -12.11
N LEU A 75 -6.69 -17.95 -13.37
CA LEU A 75 -8.07 -18.03 -13.86
C LEU A 75 -8.51 -19.49 -13.85
N VAL A 76 -9.64 -19.77 -13.19
CA VAL A 76 -10.25 -21.09 -13.09
C VAL A 76 -11.71 -21.02 -13.53
N LEU A 77 -12.27 -22.13 -14.00
CA LEU A 77 -13.68 -22.20 -14.37
C LEU A 77 -14.56 -22.23 -13.11
N CYS A 78 -15.72 -21.59 -13.16
CA CYS A 78 -16.71 -21.66 -12.09
C CYS A 78 -17.42 -23.02 -12.09
N PRO A 79 -17.55 -23.72 -10.95
CA PRO A 79 -18.21 -25.03 -10.90
C PRO A 79 -19.72 -24.97 -11.17
N ALA A 80 -20.37 -23.83 -10.94
CA ALA A 80 -21.82 -23.69 -11.13
C ALA A 80 -22.22 -23.30 -12.56
N CYS A 81 -21.48 -22.39 -13.20
CA CYS A 81 -21.86 -21.81 -14.49
C CYS A 81 -20.81 -21.93 -15.60
N GLY A 82 -19.63 -22.48 -15.32
CA GLY A 82 -18.54 -22.63 -16.29
C GLY A 82 -17.82 -21.34 -16.70
N SER A 83 -18.28 -20.15 -16.32
CA SER A 83 -17.57 -18.90 -16.67
C SER A 83 -16.21 -18.79 -15.97
N PRO A 84 -15.19 -18.17 -16.59
CA PRO A 84 -13.88 -17.97 -15.96
C PRO A 84 -13.99 -16.99 -14.78
N LYS A 85 -13.35 -17.35 -13.67
CA LYS A 85 -13.25 -16.53 -12.45
C LYS A 85 -11.80 -16.53 -11.95
N LEU A 86 -11.45 -15.57 -11.09
CA LEU A 86 -10.17 -15.64 -10.37
C LEU A 86 -10.19 -16.78 -9.33
N ALA A 87 -9.04 -17.44 -9.14
CA ALA A 87 -8.82 -18.37 -8.04
C ALA A 87 -9.04 -17.67 -6.69
N HIS A 88 -9.70 -18.36 -5.74
CA HIS A 88 -10.10 -17.82 -4.42
C HIS A 88 -11.14 -16.70 -4.42
N HIS A 89 -11.69 -16.33 -5.58
CA HIS A 89 -12.78 -15.37 -5.66
C HIS A 89 -14.12 -16.05 -5.98
N LEU A 90 -15.20 -15.42 -5.50
CA LEU A 90 -16.56 -15.75 -5.91
C LEU A 90 -16.77 -15.38 -7.39
N CYS A 91 -17.57 -16.17 -8.09
CA CYS A 91 -17.90 -15.87 -9.49
C CYS A 91 -18.79 -14.63 -9.57
N ALA A 92 -18.36 -13.62 -10.33
CA ALA A 92 -19.11 -12.38 -10.50
C ALA A 92 -20.51 -12.61 -11.10
N ASN A 93 -20.63 -13.52 -12.07
CA ASN A 93 -21.91 -13.82 -12.72
C ASN A 93 -22.89 -14.48 -11.73
N CYS A 94 -22.50 -15.63 -11.14
CA CYS A 94 -23.33 -16.34 -10.16
C CYS A 94 -23.72 -15.44 -8.99
N TYR A 95 -22.75 -14.72 -8.41
CA TYR A 95 -23.01 -13.83 -7.28
C TYR A 95 -24.01 -12.73 -7.65
N SER A 96 -23.89 -12.14 -8.84
CA SER A 96 -24.81 -11.09 -9.27
C SER A 96 -26.25 -11.61 -9.45
N SER A 97 -26.42 -12.81 -10.01
CA SER A 97 -27.72 -13.45 -10.19
C SER A 97 -28.36 -13.81 -8.84
N LEU A 98 -27.60 -14.48 -7.97
CA LEU A 98 -28.06 -14.89 -6.63
C LEU A 98 -28.45 -13.67 -5.80
N ASN A 99 -27.60 -12.65 -5.75
CA ASN A 99 -27.85 -11.43 -5.00
C ASN A 99 -29.11 -10.69 -5.49
N ARG A 100 -29.35 -10.64 -6.81
CA ARG A 100 -30.59 -10.07 -7.37
C ARG A 100 -31.81 -10.88 -6.94
N SER A 101 -31.73 -12.21 -6.99
CA SER A 101 -32.84 -13.08 -6.58
C SER A 101 -33.18 -12.93 -5.08
N TRP A 102 -32.16 -12.86 -4.22
CA TRP A 102 -32.35 -12.69 -2.78
C TRP A 102 -32.94 -11.33 -2.44
N LYS A 103 -32.48 -10.26 -3.09
CA LYS A 103 -33.05 -8.92 -2.92
C LYS A 103 -34.51 -8.83 -3.40
N ALA A 104 -34.85 -9.53 -4.48
CA ALA A 104 -36.23 -9.57 -4.96
C ALA A 104 -37.14 -10.29 -3.96
N LYS A 105 -36.70 -11.43 -3.42
CA LYS A 105 -37.42 -12.17 -2.37
C LYS A 105 -37.57 -11.35 -1.09
N SER A 106 -36.49 -10.73 -0.60
CA SER A 106 -36.54 -9.91 0.61
C SER A 106 -37.46 -8.69 0.48
N LYS A 107 -37.61 -8.14 -0.73
CA LYS A 107 -38.56 -7.04 -1.00
C LYS A 107 -40.01 -7.51 -0.93
N GLN A 108 -40.30 -8.73 -1.39
CA GLN A 108 -41.64 -9.33 -1.30
C GLN A 108 -42.01 -9.64 0.15
N GLU A 109 -41.05 -10.04 0.97
CA GLU A 109 -41.24 -10.45 2.36
C GLU A 109 -41.39 -9.29 3.37
N GLY A 110 -41.44 -8.03 2.92
CA GLY A 110 -41.94 -6.93 3.75
C GLY A 110 -41.12 -6.57 5.00
N GLY A 111 -39.83 -6.88 5.03
CA GLY A 111 -38.87 -6.28 5.97
C GLY A 111 -38.97 -6.71 7.43
N SER A 112 -38.59 -7.95 7.74
CA SER A 112 -37.93 -8.30 9.01
C SER A 112 -37.32 -9.70 8.95
N TYR A 113 -36.14 -9.86 8.35
CA TYR A 113 -35.42 -11.13 8.47
C TYR A 113 -33.91 -10.93 8.48
N SER A 114 -33.29 -11.24 9.62
CA SER A 114 -31.85 -11.21 9.88
C SER A 114 -31.14 -12.52 9.49
N GLY A 115 -31.78 -13.41 8.71
CA GLY A 115 -31.19 -14.68 8.32
C GLY A 115 -30.62 -14.65 6.90
N VAL A 116 -29.32 -14.87 6.79
CA VAL A 116 -28.69 -15.27 5.52
C VAL A 116 -29.26 -16.65 5.14
N PRO A 117 -29.74 -16.88 3.91
CA PRO A 117 -30.24 -18.19 3.51
C PRO A 117 -29.12 -19.24 3.67
N SER A 118 -29.33 -20.21 4.56
CA SER A 118 -28.40 -21.32 4.77
C SER A 118 -28.41 -22.21 3.53
N VAL A 119 -27.31 -22.21 2.78
CA VAL A 119 -27.08 -23.15 1.69
C VAL A 119 -26.75 -24.49 2.33
N SER A 120 -27.66 -25.46 2.26
CA SER A 120 -27.40 -26.85 2.64
C SER A 120 -26.36 -27.43 1.69
N MET A 121 -25.19 -27.79 2.23
CA MET A 121 -24.19 -28.59 1.52
C MET A 121 -24.62 -30.06 1.61
N ASP A 122 -25.33 -30.54 0.59
CA ASP A 122 -25.62 -31.96 0.45
C ASP A 122 -24.36 -32.66 -0.12
N SER A 123 -23.93 -33.72 0.58
CA SER A 123 -22.67 -34.45 0.39
C SER A 123 -22.65 -35.33 -0.86
#